data_AF-A0A6M3LSG2-F1
#
_entry.id   AF-A0A6M3LSG2-F1
#
_cell.length_a   1.000
_cell.length_b   1.000
_cell.length_c   1.000
_cell.angle_alpha   90.00
_cell.angle_beta   90.00
_cell.angle_gamma   90.00
#
_symmetry.space_group_name_H-M   'P 1'
#
loop_
_entity.id
_entity.type
_entity.pdbx_description
1 polymer ?
#
loop_
_entity_poly.entity_id
_entity_poly.type
_entity_poly.pdbx_seq_one_letter_code
_entity_poly.pdbx_strand_id
1 'polypeptide(L)'
;MTYYKVLKVDGTSPYLDFQWHLPQNDKPGKWMPYVRGKLVECERGYHVLKADQLSTWIVADALFEVKVKGKVVDFGNKCACHQARLVRRVETWNEMNLRLFAADCAERVLPIFEKRSPNDDRPRKAIEVARRFARGEATKKERDAAWAAAWAVARAAARAAARAAAWAAARAAARDAARAAERKWQSERLMHYLEIRPGEEAK
;
A
#
# COMPACT_ATOMS: atom_id res chain seq x y z
N MET A 1 -12.73 4.52 16.74
CA MET A 1 -11.73 4.07 15.74
C MET A 1 -12.37 3.77 14.39
N THR A 2 -11.84 4.32 13.30
CA THR A 2 -12.16 3.91 11.92
C THR A 2 -11.16 2.86 11.47
N TYR A 3 -11.65 1.80 10.84
CA TYR A 3 -10.81 0.79 10.21
C TYR A 3 -11.07 0.80 8.71
N TYR A 4 -10.22 0.10 7.95
CA TYR A 4 -10.33 0.03 6.51
C TYR A 4 -10.33 -1.41 6.02
N LYS A 5 -10.91 -1.63 4.84
CA LYS A 5 -10.89 -2.91 4.14
C LYS A 5 -10.53 -2.70 2.69
N VAL A 6 -9.52 -3.44 2.27
CA VAL A 6 -9.13 -3.57 0.87
C VAL A 6 -9.91 -4.73 0.21
N LEU A 7 -10.46 -4.49 -0.97
CA LEU A 7 -11.25 -5.42 -1.77
C LEU A 7 -10.96 -5.22 -3.26
N LYS A 8 -11.39 -6.17 -4.09
CA LYS A 8 -11.56 -5.91 -5.52
C LYS A 8 -12.74 -4.94 -5.73
N VAL A 9 -12.87 -4.39 -6.93
CA VAL A 9 -13.93 -3.42 -7.27
C VAL A 9 -15.33 -3.97 -6.98
N ASP A 10 -15.54 -5.28 -7.16
CA ASP A 10 -16.81 -5.98 -6.92
C ASP A 10 -17.10 -6.32 -5.45
N GLY A 11 -16.20 -5.96 -4.53
CA GLY A 11 -16.34 -6.26 -3.10
C GLY A 11 -15.88 -7.65 -2.67
N THR A 12 -15.28 -8.44 -3.57
CA THR A 12 -14.63 -9.69 -3.22
C THR A 12 -13.29 -9.44 -2.55
N SER A 13 -12.90 -10.33 -1.63
CA SER A 13 -11.58 -10.28 -1.03
C SER A 13 -10.49 -10.62 -2.09
N PRO A 14 -9.33 -9.95 -2.08
CA PRO A 14 -8.29 -10.18 -3.08
C PRO A 14 -7.61 -11.55 -2.95
N TYR A 15 -7.61 -12.14 -1.75
CA TYR A 15 -6.93 -13.41 -1.45
C TYR A 15 -7.88 -14.55 -1.12
N LEU A 16 -9.16 -14.24 -0.93
CA LEU A 16 -10.19 -15.21 -0.58
C LEU A 16 -11.36 -14.90 -1.50
N ASP A 17 -11.96 -15.90 -2.11
CA ASP A 17 -13.16 -15.73 -2.95
C ASP A 17 -14.40 -15.52 -2.06
N PHE A 18 -14.35 -14.46 -1.25
CA PHE A 18 -15.31 -14.15 -0.21
C PHE A 18 -15.89 -12.76 -0.45
N GLN A 19 -17.21 -12.73 -0.66
CA GLN A 19 -17.97 -11.52 -0.95
C GLN A 19 -18.32 -10.74 0.34
N TRP A 20 -18.04 -9.44 0.33
CA TRP A 20 -18.53 -8.53 1.37
C TRP A 20 -19.89 -7.94 1.00
N HIS A 21 -20.71 -7.66 2.01
CA HIS A 21 -21.92 -6.88 1.84
C HIS A 21 -21.55 -5.41 1.55
N LEU A 22 -21.69 -5.00 0.29
CA LEU A 22 -21.35 -3.65 -0.16
C LEU A 22 -22.33 -2.59 0.39
N PRO A 23 -21.86 -1.35 0.64
CA PRO A 23 -22.73 -0.20 0.83
C PRO A 23 -23.58 0.08 -0.42
N GLN A 24 -24.81 0.57 -0.25
CA GLN A 24 -25.73 0.90 -1.35
C GLN A 24 -26.55 2.14 -1.00
N ASN A 25 -26.79 3.03 -1.96
CA ASN A 25 -27.63 4.23 -1.80
C ASN A 25 -27.27 5.04 -0.55
N ASP A 26 -25.98 5.34 -0.37
CA ASP A 26 -25.39 6.04 0.79
C ASP A 26 -25.61 5.38 2.16
N LYS A 27 -26.07 4.12 2.17
CA LYS A 27 -26.22 3.32 3.39
C LYS A 27 -25.07 2.33 3.54
N PRO A 28 -24.53 2.17 4.77
CA PRO A 28 -23.56 1.12 5.07
C PRO A 28 -24.06 -0.26 4.68
N GLY A 29 -23.13 -1.14 4.30
CA GLY A 29 -23.41 -2.55 4.06
C GLY A 29 -23.96 -3.25 5.30
N LYS A 30 -24.65 -4.38 5.08
CA LYS A 30 -25.09 -5.25 6.18
C LYS A 30 -23.88 -5.73 6.98
N TRP A 31 -24.04 -5.89 8.29
CA TRP A 31 -23.02 -6.55 9.10
C TRP A 31 -22.71 -7.94 8.53
N MET A 32 -21.42 -8.26 8.43
CA MET A 32 -21.00 -9.61 8.10
C MET A 32 -21.41 -10.57 9.23
N PRO A 33 -21.61 -11.87 8.96
CA PRO A 33 -21.90 -12.86 9.99
C PRO A 33 -20.86 -12.84 11.12
N TYR A 34 -21.28 -13.10 12.35
CA TYR A 34 -20.33 -13.12 13.47
C TYR A 34 -19.42 -14.36 13.41
N VAL A 35 -18.10 -14.16 13.45
CA VAL A 35 -17.11 -15.25 13.46
C VAL A 35 -16.81 -15.67 14.90
N ARG A 36 -17.15 -16.90 15.28
CA ARG A 36 -16.92 -17.44 16.64
C ARG A 36 -15.52 -18.05 16.81
N GLY A 37 -15.01 -18.03 18.03
CA GLY A 37 -13.72 -18.63 18.43
C GLY A 37 -12.62 -17.59 18.63
N LYS A 38 -11.38 -18.03 18.86
CA LYS A 38 -10.23 -17.11 19.04
C LYS A 38 -9.84 -16.47 17.70
N LEU A 39 -9.60 -15.17 17.66
CA LEU A 39 -9.03 -14.52 16.48
C LEU A 39 -7.61 -15.05 16.24
N VAL A 40 -7.36 -15.55 15.03
CA VAL A 40 -6.07 -16.11 14.61
C VAL A 40 -5.69 -15.43 13.30
N GLU A 41 -4.44 -14.97 13.22
CA GLU A 41 -3.93 -14.29 12.03
C GLU A 41 -4.15 -15.17 10.80
N CYS A 42 -4.70 -14.59 9.72
CA CYS A 42 -5.02 -15.28 8.46
C CYS A 42 -6.02 -16.45 8.53
N GLU A 43 -6.32 -17.01 9.69
CA GLU A 43 -7.17 -18.20 9.81
C GLU A 43 -8.59 -17.89 10.31
N ARG A 44 -8.75 -16.91 11.23
CA ARG A 44 -10.04 -16.67 11.86
C ARG A 44 -10.30 -15.21 12.19
N GLY A 45 -11.33 -14.67 11.54
CA GLY A 45 -11.84 -13.31 11.72
C GLY A 45 -11.78 -12.51 10.41
N TYR A 46 -12.45 -11.36 10.39
CA TYR A 46 -12.37 -10.44 9.27
C TYR A 46 -11.12 -9.59 9.35
N HIS A 47 -10.27 -9.64 8.33
CA HIS A 47 -9.14 -8.71 8.24
C HIS A 47 -9.64 -7.31 7.98
N VAL A 48 -9.17 -6.38 8.80
CA VAL A 48 -9.35 -4.93 8.67
C VAL A 48 -8.00 -4.26 8.94
N LEU A 49 -7.84 -3.03 8.48
CA LEU A 49 -6.58 -2.29 8.55
C LEU A 49 -6.77 -1.01 9.34
N LYS A 50 -5.75 -0.62 10.10
CA LYS A 50 -5.59 0.79 10.51
C LYS A 50 -5.02 1.60 9.35
N ALA A 51 -5.06 2.93 9.40
CA ALA A 51 -4.55 3.74 8.28
C ALA A 51 -3.04 3.54 8.08
N ASP A 52 -2.29 3.39 9.18
CA ASP A 52 -0.84 3.14 9.16
C ASP A 52 -0.43 1.78 8.54
N GLN A 53 -1.38 0.86 8.37
CA GLN A 53 -1.19 -0.46 7.76
C GLN A 53 -1.50 -0.48 6.25
N LEU A 54 -2.09 0.57 5.69
CA LEU A 54 -2.60 0.56 4.31
C LEU A 54 -1.50 0.41 3.24
N SER A 55 -0.32 0.95 3.48
CA SER A 55 0.79 0.95 2.51
C SER A 55 1.27 -0.45 2.13
N THR A 56 1.06 -1.45 2.99
CA THR A 56 1.42 -2.85 2.69
C THR A 56 0.35 -3.60 1.90
N TRP A 57 -0.81 -2.98 1.64
CA TRP A 57 -1.97 -3.59 0.99
C TRP A 57 -2.39 -2.88 -0.30
N ILE A 58 -1.46 -2.15 -0.93
CA ILE A 58 -1.64 -1.55 -2.27
C ILE A 58 -1.54 -2.64 -3.36
N VAL A 59 -2.45 -3.60 -3.28
CA VAL A 59 -2.62 -4.74 -4.19
C VAL A 59 -4.09 -4.93 -4.56
N ALA A 60 -4.98 -4.15 -3.95
CA ALA A 60 -6.42 -4.25 -4.09
C ALA A 60 -6.98 -3.02 -4.78
N ASP A 61 -8.06 -3.22 -5.53
CA ASP A 61 -8.61 -2.22 -6.43
C ASP A 61 -9.50 -1.18 -5.73
N ALA A 62 -9.98 -1.49 -4.52
CA ALA A 62 -10.87 -0.64 -3.76
C ALA A 62 -10.53 -0.64 -2.27
N LEU A 63 -10.76 0.51 -1.63
CA LEU A 63 -10.66 0.72 -0.19
C LEU A 63 -12.02 1.16 0.35
N PHE A 64 -12.41 0.59 1.48
CA PHE A 64 -13.64 0.95 2.19
C PHE A 64 -13.32 1.31 3.63
N GLU A 65 -14.03 2.32 4.16
CA GLU A 65 -14.12 2.52 5.60
C GLU A 65 -14.98 1.43 6.24
N VAL A 66 -14.62 1.04 7.44
CA VAL A 66 -15.20 -0.09 8.16
C VAL A 66 -15.55 0.30 9.59
N LYS A 67 -16.73 -0.14 10.02
CA LYS A 67 -17.06 -0.25 11.44
C LYS A 67 -16.91 -1.69 11.87
N VAL A 68 -16.35 -1.86 13.06
CA VAL A 68 -16.13 -3.16 13.71
C VAL A 68 -17.01 -3.26 14.96
N LYS A 69 -17.36 -4.49 15.33
CA LYS A 69 -18.04 -4.81 16.59
C LYS A 69 -17.18 -5.80 17.38
N GLY A 70 -16.98 -5.49 18.65
CA GLY A 70 -16.20 -6.32 19.58
C GLY A 70 -14.70 -6.09 19.47
N LYS A 71 -13.93 -7.07 19.96
CA LYS A 71 -12.47 -7.00 20.04
C LYS A 71 -11.83 -6.99 18.65
N VAL A 72 -10.82 -6.13 18.51
CA VAL A 72 -9.88 -6.14 17.39
C VAL A 72 -8.53 -6.61 17.91
N VAL A 73 -7.88 -7.53 17.18
CA VAL A 73 -6.51 -7.98 17.47
C VAL A 73 -5.62 -7.47 16.35
N ASP A 74 -4.53 -6.81 16.71
CA ASP A 74 -3.53 -6.30 15.78
C ASP A 74 -2.36 -7.29 15.65
N PHE A 75 -2.00 -7.61 14.41
CA PHE A 75 -0.89 -8.51 14.04
C PHE A 75 0.26 -7.75 13.37
N GLY A 76 0.30 -6.42 13.49
CA GLY A 76 1.37 -5.56 12.99
C GLY A 76 1.11 -5.03 11.58
N ASN A 77 0.83 -5.90 10.60
CA ASN A 77 0.52 -5.48 9.22
C ASN A 77 -0.97 -5.56 8.86
N LYS A 78 -1.80 -6.06 9.76
CA LYS A 78 -3.26 -6.14 9.64
C LYS A 78 -3.87 -6.38 11.02
N CYS A 79 -5.15 -6.09 11.13
CA CYS A 79 -5.94 -6.45 12.29
C CYS A 79 -6.99 -7.51 11.91
N ALA A 80 -7.53 -8.22 12.90
CA ALA A 80 -8.72 -9.06 12.74
C ALA A 80 -9.79 -8.74 13.77
N CYS A 81 -11.06 -8.91 13.39
CA CYS A 81 -12.22 -8.76 14.28
C CYS A 81 -13.29 -9.82 14.02
N HIS A 82 -14.19 -10.02 14.98
CA HIS A 82 -15.28 -10.99 14.85
C HIS A 82 -16.40 -10.57 13.91
N GLN A 83 -16.63 -9.26 13.78
CA GLN A 83 -17.72 -8.73 12.98
C GLN A 83 -17.40 -7.33 12.49
N ALA A 84 -17.64 -7.10 11.20
CA ALA A 84 -17.39 -5.84 10.52
C ALA A 84 -18.50 -5.51 9.53
N ARG A 85 -18.60 -4.24 9.13
CA ARG A 85 -19.38 -3.82 7.97
C ARG A 85 -18.66 -2.70 7.22
N LEU A 86 -18.82 -2.70 5.91
CA LEU A 86 -18.39 -1.60 5.06
C LEU A 86 -19.30 -0.39 5.27
N VAL A 87 -18.72 0.79 5.38
CA VAL A 87 -19.45 2.05 5.58
C VAL A 87 -19.62 2.76 4.24
N ARG A 88 -18.50 3.08 3.61
CA ARG A 88 -18.42 3.78 2.32
C ARG A 88 -17.10 3.48 1.65
N ARG A 89 -17.04 3.68 0.34
CA ARG A 89 -15.80 3.60 -0.44
C ARG A 89 -14.96 4.86 -0.20
N VAL A 90 -13.64 4.70 -0.22
CA VAL A 90 -12.67 5.80 -0.18
C VAL A 90 -12.30 6.12 -1.63
N GLU A 91 -12.94 7.13 -2.22
CA GLU A 91 -12.79 7.47 -3.65
C GLU A 91 -11.38 7.96 -4.02
N THR A 92 -10.64 8.47 -3.04
CA THR A 92 -9.24 8.86 -3.17
C THR A 92 -8.30 7.64 -3.29
N TRP A 93 -8.77 6.42 -3.01
CA TRP A 93 -8.09 5.18 -3.39
C TRP A 93 -8.40 4.86 -4.86
N ASN A 94 -7.65 5.53 -5.74
CA ASN A 94 -7.78 5.39 -7.18
C ASN A 94 -6.41 5.28 -7.85
N GLU A 95 -6.39 4.87 -9.11
CA GLU A 95 -5.13 4.61 -9.81
C GLU A 95 -4.22 5.83 -9.91
N MET A 96 -4.77 7.04 -10.06
CA MET A 96 -3.98 8.27 -10.14
C MET A 96 -3.22 8.50 -8.84
N ASN A 97 -3.93 8.55 -7.71
CA ASN A 97 -3.33 8.79 -6.40
C ASN A 97 -2.33 7.69 -6.02
N LEU A 98 -2.65 6.42 -6.29
CA LEU A 98 -1.74 5.30 -6.01
C LEU A 98 -0.47 5.34 -6.88
N ARG A 99 -0.57 5.77 -8.15
CA ARG A 99 0.61 5.96 -9.01
C ARG A 99 1.46 7.14 -8.57
N LEU A 100 0.85 8.26 -8.17
CA LEU A 100 1.57 9.41 -7.64
C LEU A 100 2.27 9.08 -6.32
N PHE A 101 1.60 8.36 -5.42
CA PHE A 101 2.20 7.81 -4.20
C PHE A 101 3.40 6.91 -4.51
N ALA A 102 3.28 6.00 -5.48
CA ALA A 102 4.38 5.14 -5.89
C ALA A 102 5.56 5.94 -6.47
N ALA A 103 5.29 6.99 -7.25
CA ALA A 103 6.30 7.90 -7.77
C ALA A 103 7.04 8.65 -6.64
N ASP A 104 6.34 9.09 -5.60
CA ASP A 104 6.96 9.71 -4.43
C ASP A 104 7.87 8.73 -3.67
N CYS A 105 7.43 7.48 -3.51
CA CYS A 105 8.24 6.42 -2.90
C CYS A 105 9.54 6.18 -3.69
N ALA A 106 9.45 6.14 -5.02
CA ALA A 106 10.61 5.97 -5.89
C ALA A 106 11.55 7.19 -5.86
N GLU A 107 10.99 8.40 -5.88
CA GLU A 107 11.77 9.65 -5.84
C GLU A 107 12.51 9.82 -4.51
N ARG A 108 11.91 9.40 -3.38
CA ARG A 108 12.54 9.46 -2.06
C ARG A 108 13.89 8.74 -2.00
N VAL A 109 14.03 7.62 -2.72
CA VAL A 109 15.26 6.82 -2.75
C VAL A 109 16.15 7.12 -3.95
N LEU A 110 15.68 7.93 -4.92
CA LEU A 110 16.42 8.29 -6.13
C LEU A 110 17.82 8.86 -5.83
N PRO A 111 18.04 9.75 -4.84
CA PRO A 111 19.38 10.29 -4.54
C PRO A 111 20.42 9.22 -4.19
N ILE A 112 20.00 8.07 -3.63
CA ILE A 112 20.90 6.95 -3.31
C ILE A 112 21.45 6.35 -4.61
N PHE A 113 20.59 6.18 -5.62
CA PHE A 113 20.99 5.67 -6.93
C PHE A 113 21.90 6.67 -7.65
N GLU A 114 21.50 7.94 -7.71
CA GLU A 114 22.25 8.98 -8.45
C GLU A 114 23.64 9.22 -7.87
N LYS A 115 23.82 9.06 -6.55
CA LYS A 115 25.16 9.10 -5.94
C LYS A 115 26.09 8.01 -6.49
N ARG A 116 25.55 6.84 -6.85
CA ARG A 116 26.33 5.70 -7.37
C ARG A 116 26.43 5.71 -8.90
N SER A 117 25.47 6.32 -9.58
CA SER A 117 25.36 6.34 -11.03
C SER A 117 24.91 7.73 -11.52
N PRO A 118 25.75 8.78 -11.36
CA PRO A 118 25.35 10.17 -11.58
C PRO A 118 24.98 10.50 -13.04
N ASN A 119 25.45 9.70 -13.99
CA ASN A 119 25.21 9.88 -15.42
C ASN A 119 24.06 9.02 -15.96
N ASP A 120 23.35 8.27 -15.11
CA ASP A 120 22.24 7.41 -15.52
C ASP A 120 20.90 8.03 -15.10
N ASP A 121 20.27 8.77 -16.00
CA ASP A 121 19.03 9.50 -15.72
C ASP A 121 17.75 8.67 -15.93
N ARG A 122 17.87 7.39 -16.31
CA ARG A 122 16.71 6.53 -16.62
C ARG A 122 15.72 6.40 -15.46
N PRO A 123 16.14 6.23 -14.18
CA PRO A 123 15.19 6.18 -13.07
C PRO A 123 14.44 7.49 -12.87
N ARG A 124 15.12 8.63 -13.00
CA ARG A 124 14.52 9.97 -12.91
C ARG A 124 13.45 10.17 -13.99
N LYS A 125 13.81 9.92 -15.26
CA LYS A 125 12.88 9.96 -16.40
C LYS A 125 11.70 9.02 -16.21
N ALA A 126 11.92 7.84 -15.64
CA ALA A 126 10.83 6.90 -15.38
C ALA A 126 9.84 7.41 -14.32
N ILE A 127 10.32 8.08 -13.26
CA ILE A 127 9.47 8.74 -12.27
C ILE A 127 8.66 9.87 -12.92
N GLU A 128 9.30 10.71 -13.74
CA GLU A 128 8.63 11.81 -14.45
C GLU A 128 7.51 11.29 -15.37
N VAL A 129 7.78 10.24 -16.15
CA VAL A 129 6.78 9.60 -17.01
C VAL A 129 5.68 8.95 -16.19
N ALA A 130 5.99 8.32 -15.05
CA ALA A 130 4.98 7.75 -14.16
C ALA A 130 4.02 8.82 -13.61
N ARG A 131 4.54 10.01 -13.24
CA ARG A 131 3.73 11.15 -12.80
C ARG A 131 2.84 11.69 -13.92
N ARG A 132 3.40 11.90 -15.12
CA ARG A 132 2.62 12.32 -16.29
C ARG A 132 1.53 11.30 -16.63
N PHE A 133 1.87 10.02 -16.66
CA PHE A 133 0.93 8.93 -16.94
C PHE A 133 -0.21 8.90 -15.92
N ALA A 134 0.10 9.08 -14.63
CA ALA A 134 -0.93 9.16 -13.57
C ALA A 134 -1.95 10.28 -13.82
N ARG A 135 -1.52 11.41 -14.40
CA ARG A 135 -2.36 12.57 -14.75
C ARG A 135 -2.98 12.49 -16.15
N GLY A 136 -2.74 11.41 -16.91
CA GLY A 136 -3.20 11.28 -18.29
C GLY A 136 -2.37 12.08 -19.32
N GLU A 137 -1.20 12.59 -18.93
CA GLU A 137 -0.30 13.42 -19.75
C GLU A 137 0.78 12.60 -20.50
N ALA A 138 0.75 11.27 -20.35
CA ALA A 138 1.62 10.35 -21.08
C ALA A 138 0.83 9.12 -21.52
N THR A 139 1.24 8.56 -22.66
CA THR A 139 0.66 7.35 -23.24
C THR A 139 1.12 6.10 -22.52
N LYS A 140 0.36 5.01 -22.67
CA LYS A 140 0.74 3.68 -22.20
C LYS A 140 2.12 3.24 -22.73
N LYS A 141 2.42 3.60 -24.00
CA LYS A 141 3.68 3.31 -24.69
C LYS A 141 4.87 4.05 -24.09
N GLU A 142 4.73 5.36 -23.83
CA GLU A 142 5.77 6.14 -23.13
C GLU A 142 6.06 5.53 -21.76
N ARG A 143 5.01 5.17 -21.01
CA ARG A 143 5.15 4.51 -19.71
C ARG A 143 5.82 3.14 -19.81
N ASP A 144 5.49 2.31 -20.80
CA ASP A 144 6.16 1.01 -21.01
C ASP A 144 7.64 1.16 -21.34
N ALA A 145 7.98 2.11 -22.21
CA ALA A 145 9.37 2.37 -22.58
C ALA A 145 10.19 2.84 -21.37
N ALA A 146 9.63 3.77 -20.60
CA ALA A 146 10.24 4.26 -19.35
C ALA A 146 10.42 3.14 -18.32
N TRP A 147 9.40 2.29 -18.14
CA TRP A 147 9.47 1.11 -17.27
C TRP A 147 10.57 0.15 -17.70
N ALA A 148 10.64 -0.20 -18.99
CA ALA A 148 11.66 -1.10 -19.52
C ALA A 148 13.08 -0.55 -19.30
N ALA A 149 13.28 0.75 -19.52
CA ALA A 149 14.56 1.42 -19.28
C ALA A 149 14.97 1.37 -17.80
N ALA A 150 14.06 1.72 -16.87
CA ALA A 150 14.32 1.66 -15.44
C ALA A 150 14.55 0.22 -14.94
N TRP A 151 13.82 -0.75 -15.50
CA TRP A 151 13.97 -2.16 -15.14
C TRP A 151 15.34 -2.72 -15.54
N ALA A 152 15.87 -2.31 -16.69
CA ALA A 152 17.22 -2.66 -17.11
C ALA A 152 18.28 -2.15 -16.10
N VAL A 153 18.13 -0.92 -15.62
CA VAL A 153 18.98 -0.33 -14.57
C VAL A 153 18.87 -1.12 -13.26
N ALA A 154 17.65 -1.37 -12.79
CA ALA A 154 17.41 -2.10 -11.54
C ALA A 154 18.05 -3.50 -11.58
N ARG A 155 17.93 -4.22 -12.71
CA ARG A 155 18.60 -5.52 -12.92
C ARG A 155 20.12 -5.41 -12.89
N ALA A 156 20.70 -4.37 -13.51
CA ALA A 156 22.15 -4.17 -13.49
C ALA A 156 22.65 -3.86 -12.07
N ALA A 157 21.96 -2.97 -11.35
CA ALA A 157 22.27 -2.62 -9.97
C ALA A 157 22.13 -3.83 -9.02
N ALA A 158 21.07 -4.62 -9.15
CA ALA A 158 20.85 -5.83 -8.35
C ALA A 158 21.97 -6.86 -8.54
N ARG A 159 22.42 -7.09 -9.79
CA ARG A 159 23.55 -7.98 -10.08
C ARG A 159 24.86 -7.46 -9.47
N ALA A 160 25.11 -6.16 -9.54
CA ALA A 160 26.28 -5.54 -8.90
C ALA A 160 26.23 -5.67 -7.37
N ALA A 161 25.06 -5.45 -6.77
CA ALA A 161 24.84 -5.59 -5.33
C ALA A 161 24.99 -7.05 -4.87
N ALA A 162 24.45 -8.02 -5.60
CA ALA A 162 24.60 -9.44 -5.27
C ALA A 162 26.07 -9.88 -5.24
N ARG A 163 26.88 -9.41 -6.21
CA ARG A 163 28.33 -9.64 -6.23
C ARG A 163 29.04 -9.03 -5.02
N ALA A 164 28.59 -7.86 -4.55
CA ALA A 164 29.16 -7.18 -3.38
C ALA A 164 28.66 -7.75 -2.04
N ALA A 165 27.41 -8.23 -1.97
CA ALA A 165 26.80 -8.77 -0.75
C ALA A 165 27.36 -10.13 -0.35
N ALA A 166 27.88 -10.91 -1.31
CA ALA A 166 28.70 -12.09 -1.04
C ALA A 166 29.90 -11.79 -0.12
N TRP A 167 30.26 -10.52 0.07
CA TRP A 167 31.41 -10.06 0.86
C TRP A 167 31.07 -9.43 2.22
N ALA A 168 29.80 -9.29 2.63
CA ALA A 168 29.48 -8.52 3.84
C ALA A 168 28.35 -9.07 4.72
N ALA A 169 28.69 -9.47 5.94
CA ALA A 169 27.76 -9.72 7.05
C ALA A 169 27.98 -8.69 8.18
N ALA A 170 26.88 -8.14 8.72
CA ALA A 170 26.73 -7.34 9.97
C ALA A 170 25.96 -6.02 9.77
N ARG A 171 24.64 -6.05 9.50
CA ARG A 171 23.77 -4.85 9.44
C ARG A 171 22.30 -5.17 9.75
N ALA A 172 21.97 -5.89 10.82
CA ALA A 172 20.56 -6.26 11.11
C ALA A 172 19.75 -5.11 11.74
N ALA A 173 20.15 -4.61 12.91
CA ALA A 173 19.38 -3.61 13.66
C ALA A 173 19.21 -2.26 12.93
N ALA A 174 20.26 -1.78 12.25
CA ALA A 174 20.18 -0.56 11.44
C ALA A 174 19.18 -0.71 10.27
N ARG A 175 18.98 -1.92 9.72
CA ARG A 175 17.97 -2.17 8.69
C ARG A 175 16.57 -2.10 9.26
N ASP A 176 16.33 -2.55 10.48
CA ASP A 176 14.99 -2.54 11.06
C ASP A 176 14.54 -1.12 11.43
N ALA A 177 15.43 -0.30 11.98
CA ALA A 177 15.16 1.11 12.22
C ALA A 177 14.90 1.87 10.90
N ALA A 178 15.72 1.65 9.87
CA ALA A 178 15.52 2.26 8.55
C ALA A 178 14.18 1.82 7.92
N ARG A 179 13.83 0.53 8.03
CA ARG A 179 12.53 0.01 7.55
C ARG A 179 11.35 0.61 8.31
N ALA A 180 11.46 0.80 9.63
CA ALA A 180 10.41 1.41 10.42
C ALA A 180 10.20 2.88 10.05
N ALA A 181 11.29 3.64 9.91
CA ALA A 181 11.23 5.04 9.49
C ALA A 181 10.63 5.18 8.08
N GLU A 182 11.00 4.29 7.15
CA GLU A 182 10.45 4.30 5.80
C GLU A 182 8.96 3.93 5.78
N ARG A 183 8.54 2.89 6.51
CA ARG A 183 7.11 2.55 6.64
C ARG A 183 6.30 3.71 7.19
N LYS A 184 6.81 4.40 8.22
CA LYS A 184 6.14 5.57 8.79
C LYS A 184 5.93 6.65 7.73
N TRP A 185 6.99 7.01 7.01
CA TRP A 185 6.89 8.03 5.96
C TRP A 185 5.92 7.62 4.83
N GLN A 186 5.98 6.36 4.39
CA GLN A 186 5.07 5.83 3.36
C GLN A 186 3.62 5.88 3.81
N SER A 187 3.35 5.52 5.07
CA SER A 187 1.99 5.58 5.63
C SER A 187 1.49 7.01 5.71
N GLU A 188 2.31 7.96 6.22
CA GLU A 188 1.96 9.39 6.24
C GLU A 188 1.69 9.95 4.85
N ARG A 189 2.53 9.58 3.87
CA ARG A 189 2.39 10.04 2.49
C ARG A 189 1.17 9.47 1.81
N LEU A 190 0.85 8.20 2.03
CA LEU A 190 -0.37 7.57 1.51
C LEU A 190 -1.61 8.21 2.13
N MET A 191 -1.63 8.42 3.45
CA MET A 191 -2.75 9.07 4.14
C MET A 191 -3.02 10.48 3.59
N HIS A 192 -1.98 11.23 3.21
CA HIS A 192 -2.13 12.51 2.53
C HIS A 192 -2.93 12.39 1.21
N TYR A 193 -2.61 11.41 0.37
CA TYR A 193 -3.37 11.16 -0.86
C TYR A 193 -4.79 10.66 -0.61
N LEU A 194 -5.01 9.96 0.51
CA LEU A 194 -6.32 9.45 0.89
C LEU A 194 -7.18 10.49 1.64
N GLU A 195 -6.63 11.68 1.92
CA GLU A 195 -7.26 12.73 2.72
C GLU A 195 -7.65 12.28 4.14
N ILE A 196 -6.95 11.26 4.67
CA ILE A 196 -7.16 10.76 6.02
C ILE A 196 -6.36 11.64 6.99
N ARG A 197 -7.03 12.25 7.97
CA ARG A 197 -6.37 13.13 8.94
C ARG A 197 -5.70 12.32 10.06
N PRO A 198 -4.45 12.64 10.44
CA PRO A 198 -3.83 12.08 11.64
C PRO A 198 -4.68 12.40 12.88
N GLY A 199 -5.13 11.38 13.62
CA GLY A 199 -5.93 11.56 14.84
C GLY A 199 -7.46 11.40 14.70
N GLU A 200 -8.00 11.13 13.50
CA GLU A 200 -9.33 10.49 13.40
C GLU A 200 -9.30 9.03 13.89
N GLU A 201 -8.09 8.53 14.12
CA GLU A 201 -7.75 7.37 14.91
C GLU A 201 -7.69 7.74 16.41
N ALA A 202 -8.82 7.57 17.11
CA ALA A 202 -8.98 7.54 18.58
C ALA A 202 -9.58 8.80 19.28
N LYS A 203 -10.79 8.62 19.80
CA LYS A 203 -10.95 8.20 21.20
C LYS A 203 -11.53 6.79 21.21
#